data_AF-A0A9K3Q3W6-F1
#
_entry.id   AF-A0A9K3Q3W6-F1
#
_cell.length_a   1.000
_cell.length_b   1.000
_cell.length_c   1.000
_cell.angle_alpha   90.00
_cell.angle_beta   90.00
_cell.angle_gamma   90.00
#
_symmetry.space_group_name_H-M   'P 1'
#
loop_
_entity.id
_entity.type
_entity.pdbx_description
1 polymer ?
#
loop_
_entity_poly.entity_id
_entity_poly.type
_entity_poly.pdbx_seq_one_letter_code
_entity_poly.pdbx_strand_id
1 'polypeptide(L)'
;METKEGERRDDLVVSPACFPSFGGKKNISRIYLSHTRKAGGTTLRFFLQQIAKKMEWEYVVVEGDRSEYPNRNDTLYVVNIRNPVDRIISDYKYEGRWDCQDLVGNASFTPSYENQFTLEVDMDRIYHPPAGYHPCRENRMWRCVEECYTRWYGEELNCISNVTKNYQPALERLLRYDIIVISEKLKDPFYINGLNELFGNLDNRTLSSVLHATCSKEAQEWNRKVPPNISQTALNQLHEWNKYDLDLYTTLTTCGPDGVIFPTVNITQYKII
;
A
#
# COMPACT_ATOMS: atom_id res chain seq x y z
N MET A 1 -26.24 -0.40 49.07
CA MET A 1 -25.52 -1.19 48.04
C MET A 1 -25.42 -0.31 46.81
N GLU A 2 -24.27 0.34 46.63
CA GLU A 2 -23.98 1.13 45.43
C GLU A 2 -23.41 0.19 44.36
N THR A 3 -24.12 0.03 43.25
CA THR A 3 -23.62 -0.66 42.06
C THR A 3 -22.76 0.32 41.25
N LYS A 4 -21.43 0.23 41.42
CA LYS A 4 -20.45 0.84 40.51
C LYS A 4 -20.01 -0.21 39.50
N GLU A 5 -20.76 -0.36 38.42
CA GLU A 5 -20.33 -1.08 37.22
C GLU A 5 -20.60 -0.20 36.01
N GLY A 6 -19.74 0.81 35.85
CA GLY A 6 -19.49 1.42 34.55
C GLY A 6 -18.37 0.62 33.89
N GLU A 7 -18.69 -0.56 33.35
CA GLU A 7 -17.81 -1.23 32.40
C GLU A 7 -17.57 -0.25 31.25
N ARG A 8 -16.34 0.28 31.17
CA ARG A 8 -15.86 0.87 29.93
C ARG A 8 -15.98 -0.24 28.91
N ARG A 9 -16.94 -0.13 28.00
CA ARG A 9 -16.84 -0.83 26.73
C ARG A 9 -15.50 -0.40 26.18
N ASP A 10 -14.56 -1.33 26.12
CA ASP A 10 -13.37 -1.15 25.31
C ASP A 10 -13.89 -0.87 23.91
N ASP A 11 -13.91 0.41 23.54
CA ASP A 11 -14.27 0.84 22.20
C ASP A 11 -13.27 0.15 21.28
N LEU A 12 -13.71 -0.96 20.69
CA LEU A 12 -12.92 -1.75 19.75
C LEU A 12 -12.42 -0.78 18.68
N VAL A 13 -11.10 -0.59 18.64
CA VAL A 13 -10.47 0.25 17.64
C VAL A 13 -10.74 -0.36 16.28
N VAL A 14 -11.67 0.24 15.54
CA VAL A 14 -12.04 -0.24 14.20
C VAL A 14 -10.97 0.20 13.22
N SER A 15 -10.40 -0.75 12.48
CA SER A 15 -9.39 -0.46 11.47
C SER A 15 -9.94 0.52 10.41
N PRO A 16 -9.16 1.55 10.01
CA PRO A 16 -9.51 2.43 8.90
C PRO A 16 -9.60 1.71 7.53
N ALA A 17 -9.19 0.44 7.44
CA ALA A 17 -9.44 -0.38 6.25
C ALA A 17 -10.87 -0.95 6.21
N CYS A 18 -11.49 -1.11 7.38
CA CYS A 18 -12.84 -1.65 7.57
C CYS A 18 -13.90 -0.55 7.70
N PHE A 19 -13.52 0.61 8.24
CA PHE A 19 -14.38 1.78 8.34
C PHE A 19 -13.64 3.05 7.86
N PRO A 20 -13.31 3.15 6.56
CA PRO A 20 -12.64 4.31 6.00
C PRO A 20 -13.52 5.55 6.18
N SER A 21 -12.99 6.59 6.83
CA SER A 21 -13.79 7.78 7.18
C SER A 21 -12.93 9.05 7.15
N PHE A 22 -13.55 10.21 7.39
CA PHE A 22 -12.81 11.48 7.50
C PHE A 22 -12.39 11.79 8.95
N GLY A 23 -12.51 10.81 9.86
CA GLY A 23 -12.08 10.96 11.26
C GLY A 23 -12.77 12.09 12.03
N GLY A 24 -13.97 12.52 11.61
CA GLY A 24 -14.68 13.67 12.19
C GLY A 24 -14.02 15.04 11.92
N LYS A 25 -13.00 15.11 11.06
CA LYS A 25 -12.32 16.35 10.67
C LYS A 25 -13.28 17.25 9.92
N LYS A 26 -13.33 18.54 10.27
CA LYS A 26 -14.24 19.53 9.66
C LYS A 26 -13.59 20.47 8.65
N ASN A 27 -12.28 20.68 8.76
CA ASN A 27 -11.56 21.70 7.99
C ASN A 27 -10.40 21.06 7.22
N ILE A 28 -10.71 20.10 6.35
CA ILE A 28 -9.69 19.44 5.53
C ILE A 28 -9.25 20.42 4.44
N SER A 29 -7.94 20.62 4.33
CA SER A 29 -7.30 21.42 3.30
C SER A 29 -6.19 20.67 2.57
N ARG A 30 -5.89 19.43 2.99
CA ARG A 30 -4.80 18.61 2.46
C ARG A 30 -5.18 17.13 2.39
N ILE A 31 -4.81 16.47 1.29
CA ILE A 31 -4.73 15.01 1.20
C ILE A 31 -3.26 14.61 1.24
N TYR A 32 -2.93 13.69 2.15
CA TYR A 32 -1.62 13.07 2.24
C TYR A 32 -1.73 11.59 1.88
N LEU A 33 -1.07 11.15 0.81
CA LEU A 33 -0.97 9.74 0.42
C LEU A 33 0.39 9.16 0.83
N SER A 34 0.39 8.24 1.79
CA SER A 34 1.51 7.31 2.01
C SER A 34 1.44 6.18 0.99
N HIS A 35 2.18 6.35 -0.11
CA HIS A 35 2.13 5.46 -1.26
C HIS A 35 3.01 4.23 -1.04
N THR A 36 2.38 3.09 -0.76
CA THR A 36 3.08 1.80 -0.75
C THR A 36 3.30 1.33 -2.18
N ARG A 37 4.57 1.04 -2.51
CA ARG A 37 4.95 0.51 -3.83
C ARG A 37 4.29 -0.85 -4.11
N LYS A 38 3.86 -1.05 -5.36
CA LYS A 38 3.17 -2.26 -5.85
C LYS A 38 1.87 -2.63 -5.12
N ALA A 39 1.30 -1.69 -4.37
CA ALA A 39 -0.03 -1.79 -3.78
C ALA A 39 -1.07 -0.95 -4.55
N GLY A 40 -1.00 -0.96 -5.88
CA GLY A 40 -1.99 -0.28 -6.74
C GLY A 40 -2.02 1.25 -6.65
N GLY A 41 -1.02 1.87 -6.02
CA GLY A 41 -1.13 3.27 -5.66
C GLY A 41 -0.89 4.27 -6.79
N THR A 42 -0.43 3.86 -7.98
CA THR A 42 -0.49 4.70 -9.18
C THR A 42 -1.93 5.12 -9.48
N THR A 43 -2.85 4.16 -9.57
CA THR A 43 -4.28 4.42 -9.81
C THR A 43 -4.88 5.28 -8.69
N LEU A 44 -4.57 4.95 -7.44
CA LEU A 44 -5.06 5.70 -6.28
C LEU A 44 -4.53 7.14 -6.25
N ARG A 45 -3.25 7.34 -6.59
CA ARG A 45 -2.62 8.67 -6.69
C ARG A 45 -3.39 9.56 -7.66
N PHE A 46 -3.67 9.07 -8.86
CA PHE A 46 -4.41 9.85 -9.84
C PHE A 46 -5.83 10.18 -9.38
N PHE A 47 -6.53 9.20 -8.78
CA PHE A 47 -7.85 9.41 -8.20
C PHE A 47 -7.86 10.50 -7.13
N LEU A 48 -6.96 10.40 -6.12
CA LEU A 48 -6.86 11.39 -5.04
C LEU A 48 -6.40 12.76 -5.53
N GLN A 49 -5.54 12.83 -6.55
CA GLN A 49 -5.14 14.09 -7.18
C GLN A 49 -6.33 14.82 -7.82
N GLN A 50 -7.26 14.10 -8.46
CA GLN A 50 -8.45 14.73 -9.03
C GLN A 50 -9.38 15.26 -7.92
N ILE A 51 -9.55 14.50 -6.84
CA ILE A 51 -10.32 14.94 -5.67
C ILE A 51 -9.70 16.22 -5.09
N ALA A 52 -8.40 16.20 -4.80
CA ALA A 52 -7.69 17.35 -4.24
C ALA A 52 -7.84 18.58 -5.14
N LYS A 53 -7.67 18.42 -6.46
CA LYS A 53 -7.86 19.50 -7.43
C LYS A 53 -9.27 20.07 -7.41
N LYS A 54 -10.31 19.23 -7.34
CA LYS A 54 -11.71 19.68 -7.34
C LYS A 54 -12.13 20.36 -6.03
N MET A 55 -11.49 19.95 -4.93
CA MET A 55 -11.73 20.49 -3.60
C MET A 55 -10.81 21.67 -3.26
N GLU A 56 -9.88 22.02 -4.15
CA GLU A 56 -8.85 23.04 -3.91
C GLU A 56 -7.99 22.72 -2.68
N TRP A 57 -7.74 21.43 -2.45
CA TRP A 57 -6.88 20.94 -1.38
C TRP A 57 -5.45 20.73 -1.88
N GLU A 58 -4.49 20.88 -0.98
CA GLU A 58 -3.12 20.45 -1.21
C GLU A 58 -3.08 18.92 -1.38
N TYR A 59 -2.26 18.44 -2.32
CA TYR A 59 -2.01 17.02 -2.51
C TYR A 59 -0.53 16.70 -2.29
N VAL A 60 -0.26 15.91 -1.26
CA VAL A 60 1.08 15.42 -0.93
C VAL A 60 1.12 13.91 -1.11
N VAL A 61 2.19 13.40 -1.72
CA VAL A 61 2.44 11.97 -1.85
C VAL A 61 3.88 11.66 -1.46
N VAL A 62 4.06 10.64 -0.63
CA VAL A 62 5.38 10.08 -0.28
C VAL A 62 5.37 8.62 -0.66
N GLU A 63 6.34 8.19 -1.47
CA GLU A 63 6.47 6.81 -1.93
C GLU A 63 7.78 6.21 -1.43
N GLY A 64 7.70 5.03 -0.81
CA GLY A 64 8.89 4.24 -0.47
C GLY A 64 9.81 4.85 0.60
N ASP A 65 9.31 5.80 1.39
CA ASP A 65 10.05 6.49 2.43
C ASP A 65 9.18 6.65 3.69
N ARG A 66 9.77 7.18 4.76
CA ARG A 66 9.09 7.46 6.01
C ARG A 66 7.89 8.37 5.77
N SER A 67 6.71 7.91 6.18
CA SER A 67 5.50 8.71 6.11
C SER A 67 5.40 9.70 7.26
N GLU A 68 4.73 10.84 7.01
CA GLU A 68 4.25 11.75 8.03
C GLU A 68 3.38 10.97 9.05
N TYR A 69 3.51 11.30 10.34
CA TYR A 69 2.68 10.71 11.38
C TYR A 69 1.25 11.29 11.28
N PRO A 70 0.17 10.48 11.20
CA PRO A 70 -1.20 10.98 11.07
C PRO A 70 -1.72 11.71 12.33
N ASN A 71 -1.42 12.99 12.49
CA ASN A 71 -1.84 13.78 13.67
C ASN A 71 -2.41 15.16 13.36
N ARG A 72 -2.54 15.53 12.08
CA ARG A 72 -3.09 16.84 11.69
C ARG A 72 -4.58 16.80 11.46
N ASN A 73 -5.27 17.80 12.00
CA ASN A 73 -6.74 17.93 11.88
C ASN A 73 -7.19 18.45 10.51
N ASP A 74 -6.30 19.09 9.76
CA ASP A 74 -6.56 19.66 8.43
C ASP A 74 -6.19 18.71 7.28
N THR A 75 -5.73 17.51 7.60
CA THR A 75 -5.20 16.56 6.62
C THR A 75 -5.98 15.27 6.63
N LEU A 76 -6.39 14.82 5.45
CA LEU A 76 -6.87 13.48 5.21
C LEU A 76 -5.68 12.56 4.87
N TYR A 77 -5.34 11.67 5.79
CA TYR A 77 -4.26 10.70 5.64
C TYR A 77 -4.79 9.42 5.00
N VAL A 78 -4.27 9.11 3.82
CA VAL A 78 -4.58 7.91 3.07
C VAL A 78 -3.31 7.06 2.94
N VAL A 79 -3.44 5.76 3.14
CA VAL A 79 -2.41 4.78 2.81
C VAL A 79 -3.02 3.68 1.97
N ASN A 80 -2.26 3.10 1.06
CA ASN A 80 -2.62 1.87 0.38
C ASN A 80 -1.77 0.71 0.88
N ILE A 81 -2.39 -0.44 1.07
CA ILE A 81 -1.72 -1.68 1.43
C ILE A 81 -2.16 -2.80 0.50
N ARG A 82 -1.37 -3.87 0.49
CA ARG A 82 -1.54 -5.11 -0.25
C ARG A 82 -0.98 -6.25 0.59
N ASN A 83 -1.46 -7.47 0.41
CA ASN A 83 -0.85 -8.64 0.99
C ASN A 83 0.68 -8.60 0.73
N PRO A 84 1.52 -8.68 1.78
CA PRO A 84 2.96 -8.49 1.65
C PRO A 84 3.63 -9.39 0.62
N VAL A 85 3.24 -10.67 0.58
CA VAL A 85 3.79 -11.65 -0.36
C VAL A 85 3.34 -11.34 -1.78
N ASP A 86 2.05 -11.05 -2.00
CA ASP A 86 1.55 -10.66 -3.32
C ASP A 86 2.17 -9.35 -3.84
N ARG A 87 2.46 -8.41 -2.93
CA ARG A 87 3.15 -7.17 -3.25
C ARG A 87 4.55 -7.45 -3.78
N ILE A 88 5.31 -8.33 -3.12
CA ILE A 88 6.67 -8.73 -3.53
C ILE A 88 6.63 -9.49 -4.86
N ILE A 89 5.71 -10.44 -5.02
CA ILE A 89 5.55 -11.17 -6.29
C ILE A 89 5.18 -10.20 -7.42
N SER A 90 4.38 -9.17 -7.14
CA SER A 90 4.04 -8.14 -8.11
C SER A 90 5.23 -7.25 -8.48
N ASP A 91 6.15 -7.02 -7.55
CA ASP A 91 7.41 -6.30 -7.75
C ASP A 91 8.31 -7.11 -8.68
N TYR A 92 8.58 -8.37 -8.31
CA TYR A 92 9.34 -9.34 -9.08
C TYR A 92 8.82 -9.48 -10.51
N LYS A 93 7.50 -9.66 -10.68
CA LYS A 93 6.86 -9.75 -12.01
C LYS A 93 7.06 -8.50 -12.87
N TYR A 94 7.22 -7.33 -12.26
CA TYR A 94 7.29 -6.08 -12.99
C TYR A 94 8.74 -5.70 -13.35
N GLU A 95 9.71 -5.88 -12.44
CA GLU A 95 11.11 -5.49 -12.68
C GLU A 95 12.16 -6.48 -12.16
N GLY A 96 11.77 -7.53 -11.44
CA GLY A 96 12.70 -8.56 -10.97
C GLY A 96 13.09 -9.54 -12.06
N ARG A 97 12.21 -9.80 -13.03
CA ARG A 97 12.47 -10.79 -14.09
C ARG A 97 13.42 -10.28 -15.15
N TRP A 98 13.21 -9.04 -15.60
CA TRP A 98 13.94 -8.39 -16.68
C TRP A 98 14.05 -6.89 -16.39
N ASP A 99 15.09 -6.26 -16.92
CA ASP A 99 15.22 -4.81 -16.83
C ASP A 99 14.11 -4.13 -17.66
N CYS A 100 13.48 -3.11 -17.08
CA CYS A 100 12.43 -2.33 -17.75
C CYS A 100 12.96 -1.67 -19.05
N GLN A 101 14.23 -1.24 -19.08
CA GLN A 101 14.88 -0.66 -20.26
C GLN A 101 15.04 -1.70 -21.37
N ASP A 102 15.33 -2.96 -21.04
CA ASP A 102 15.39 -4.02 -22.04
C ASP A 102 13.99 -4.29 -22.62
N LEU A 103 12.94 -4.25 -21.79
CA LEU A 103 11.57 -4.47 -22.24
C LEU A 103 11.03 -3.37 -23.17
N VAL A 104 11.39 -2.10 -22.95
CA VAL A 104 10.82 -0.98 -23.73
C VAL A 104 11.80 -0.32 -24.71
N GLY A 105 13.09 -0.40 -24.42
CA GLY A 105 14.15 0.33 -25.15
C GLY A 105 14.98 -0.54 -26.08
N ASN A 106 14.98 -1.87 -25.90
CA ASN A 106 15.82 -2.79 -26.67
C ASN A 106 14.96 -3.66 -27.60
N ALA A 107 14.80 -3.21 -28.85
CA ALA A 107 14.00 -3.92 -29.86
C ALA A 107 14.50 -5.35 -30.19
N SER A 108 15.76 -5.67 -29.87
CA SER A 108 16.33 -7.01 -30.07
C SER A 108 16.16 -7.92 -28.86
N PHE A 109 15.73 -7.38 -27.72
CA PHE A 109 15.52 -8.17 -26.51
C PHE A 109 14.21 -8.96 -26.62
N THR A 110 14.29 -10.27 -26.44
CA THR A 110 13.12 -11.16 -26.37
C THR A 110 13.10 -11.84 -25.01
N PRO A 111 12.18 -11.49 -24.12
CA PRO A 111 12.01 -12.15 -22.82
C PRO A 111 11.80 -13.66 -22.99
N SER A 112 12.54 -14.45 -22.22
CA SER A 112 12.52 -15.91 -22.27
C SER A 112 12.77 -16.53 -20.89
N TYR A 113 12.65 -17.85 -20.78
CA TYR A 113 12.96 -18.55 -19.52
C TYR A 113 14.46 -18.54 -19.22
N GLU A 114 15.29 -18.50 -20.26
CA GLU A 114 16.75 -18.55 -20.18
C GLU A 114 17.36 -17.22 -19.73
N ASN A 115 16.69 -16.09 -20.01
CA ASN A 115 17.20 -14.75 -19.68
C ASN A 115 16.46 -14.03 -18.54
N GLN A 116 15.46 -14.67 -17.93
CA GLN A 116 14.83 -14.11 -16.72
C GLN A 116 15.68 -14.37 -15.48
N PHE A 117 15.65 -13.46 -14.52
CA PHE A 117 16.02 -13.80 -13.16
C PHE A 117 14.88 -14.56 -12.48
N THR A 118 15.22 -15.51 -11.59
CA THR A 118 14.24 -16.18 -10.74
C THR A 118 13.97 -15.37 -9.48
N LEU A 119 12.86 -15.66 -8.79
CA LEU A 119 12.55 -15.00 -7.53
C LEU A 119 13.60 -15.30 -6.46
N GLU A 120 14.18 -16.50 -6.45
CA GLU A 120 15.24 -16.89 -5.52
C GLU A 120 16.51 -16.07 -5.74
N VAL A 121 16.91 -15.87 -7.00
CA VAL A 121 18.05 -15.00 -7.36
C VAL A 121 17.76 -13.56 -6.94
N ASP A 122 16.51 -13.12 -7.12
CA ASP A 122 16.07 -11.77 -6.74
C ASP A 122 16.09 -11.58 -5.21
N MET A 123 15.61 -12.55 -4.45
CA MET A 123 15.66 -12.58 -2.99
C MET A 123 17.10 -12.66 -2.46
N ASP A 124 17.96 -13.47 -3.08
CA ASP A 124 19.36 -13.63 -2.67
C ASP A 124 20.14 -12.31 -2.82
N ARG A 125 19.92 -11.57 -3.91
CA ARG A 125 20.53 -10.23 -4.11
C ARG A 125 20.18 -9.23 -3.01
N ILE A 126 19.05 -9.41 -2.35
CA ILE A 126 18.57 -8.54 -1.28
C ILE A 126 19.22 -8.91 0.04
N TYR A 127 19.33 -10.21 0.31
CA TYR A 127 19.91 -10.72 1.54
C TYR A 127 21.44 -10.65 1.52
N HIS A 128 22.05 -10.87 0.36
CA HIS A 128 23.48 -10.78 0.10
C HIS A 128 23.78 -9.65 -0.90
N PRO A 129 23.57 -8.38 -0.50
CA PRO A 129 23.80 -7.28 -1.40
C PRO A 129 25.28 -7.20 -1.80
N PRO A 130 25.60 -6.76 -3.04
CA PRO A 130 26.97 -6.55 -3.48
C PRO A 130 27.76 -5.64 -2.53
N ALA A 131 29.08 -5.81 -2.45
CA ALA A 131 29.93 -4.96 -1.62
C ALA A 131 29.73 -3.46 -1.96
N GLY A 132 29.50 -2.64 -0.94
CA GLY A 132 29.22 -1.21 -1.08
C GLY A 132 27.73 -0.87 -1.24
N TYR A 133 26.86 -1.86 -1.47
CA TYR A 133 25.42 -1.65 -1.45
C TYR A 133 24.90 -1.64 -0.02
N HIS A 134 24.34 -0.50 0.38
CA HIS A 134 23.70 -0.37 1.67
C HIS A 134 22.18 -0.50 1.47
N PRO A 135 21.52 -1.57 1.97
CA PRO A 135 20.10 -1.81 1.73
C PRO A 135 19.22 -0.63 2.18
N CYS A 136 19.66 0.14 3.17
CA CYS A 136 19.01 1.40 3.60
C CYS A 136 19.27 2.67 2.78
N ARG A 137 20.30 2.77 1.94
CA ARG A 137 20.74 4.06 1.37
C ARG A 137 20.41 4.25 -0.10
N GLU A 138 20.09 3.19 -0.84
CA GLU A 138 19.68 3.31 -2.25
C GLU A 138 18.17 3.22 -2.43
N ASN A 139 17.57 4.16 -3.18
CA ASN A 139 16.13 4.29 -3.47
C ASN A 139 15.57 3.18 -4.40
N ARG A 140 16.09 1.95 -4.29
CA ARG A 140 15.63 0.85 -5.12
C ARG A 140 14.46 0.11 -4.46
N MET A 141 13.62 -0.47 -5.31
CA MET A 141 12.40 -1.22 -4.96
C MET A 141 12.68 -2.40 -4.02
N TRP A 142 13.89 -2.93 -4.12
CA TRP A 142 14.54 -3.93 -3.27
C TRP A 142 14.50 -3.64 -1.78
N ARG A 143 14.24 -2.40 -1.35
CA ARG A 143 14.08 -2.05 0.06
C ARG A 143 12.93 -2.78 0.75
N CYS A 144 11.99 -3.39 0.03
CA CYS A 144 10.77 -3.92 0.62
C CYS A 144 10.46 -5.38 0.26
N VAL A 145 11.41 -6.28 0.45
CA VAL A 145 11.14 -7.73 0.37
C VAL A 145 10.96 -8.40 1.74
N GLU A 146 11.32 -7.72 2.82
CA GLU A 146 11.16 -8.21 4.20
C GLU A 146 10.48 -7.13 5.04
N GLU A 147 9.34 -7.40 5.67
CA GLU A 147 8.74 -6.55 6.73
C GLU A 147 8.69 -5.04 6.40
N CYS A 148 8.22 -4.73 5.20
CA CYS A 148 8.17 -3.39 4.64
C CYS A 148 7.27 -2.44 5.43
N TYR A 149 6.04 -2.86 5.73
CA TYR A 149 5.08 -2.04 6.47
C TYR A 149 5.58 -1.77 7.89
N THR A 150 6.04 -2.81 8.56
CA THR A 150 6.57 -2.72 9.91
C THR A 150 7.74 -1.73 9.97
N ARG A 151 8.65 -1.76 8.99
CA ARG A 151 9.78 -0.83 8.93
C ARG A 151 9.39 0.60 8.55
N TRP A 152 8.47 0.79 7.61
CA TRP A 152 8.06 2.13 7.16
C TRP A 152 7.20 2.87 8.18
N TYR A 153 6.36 2.14 8.91
CA TYR A 153 5.42 2.73 9.86
C TYR A 153 5.88 2.61 11.31
N GLY A 154 6.95 1.87 11.59
CA GLY A 154 7.59 1.78 12.91
C GLY A 154 8.25 3.08 13.42
N GLU A 155 8.86 2.99 14.59
CA GLU A 155 9.59 4.10 15.23
C GLU A 155 11.05 4.16 14.75
N GLU A 156 11.73 3.02 14.74
CA GLU A 156 13.14 2.91 14.36
C GLU A 156 13.27 2.80 12.84
N LEU A 157 14.02 3.71 12.22
CA LEU A 157 14.33 3.71 10.78
C LEU A 157 15.46 2.73 10.41
N ASN A 158 15.72 1.75 11.26
CA ASN A 158 16.80 0.80 11.10
C ASN A 158 16.32 -0.28 10.13
N CYS A 159 16.90 -0.39 8.93
CA CYS A 159 16.27 -1.18 7.86
C CYS A 159 16.30 -2.69 8.03
N ILE A 160 16.95 -3.22 9.07
CA ILE A 160 17.10 -4.67 9.26
C ILE A 160 16.98 -5.03 10.75
N SER A 161 17.51 -4.21 11.66
CA SER A 161 17.43 -4.53 13.08
C SER A 161 16.10 -4.07 13.69
N ASN A 162 15.46 -5.01 14.37
CA ASN A 162 14.41 -4.78 15.38
C ASN A 162 12.96 -4.65 14.88
N VAL A 163 12.61 -5.37 13.80
CA VAL A 163 11.22 -5.48 13.29
C VAL A 163 10.22 -5.76 14.41
N THR A 164 10.56 -6.65 15.36
CA THR A 164 9.69 -7.00 16.49
C THR A 164 9.31 -5.79 17.34
N LYS A 165 10.23 -4.84 17.61
CA LYS A 165 9.88 -3.61 18.36
C LYS A 165 9.12 -2.61 17.50
N ASN A 166 9.29 -2.65 16.18
CA ASN A 166 8.58 -1.76 15.26
C ASN A 166 7.15 -2.21 14.95
N TYR A 167 6.79 -3.47 15.21
CA TYR A 167 5.45 -4.00 14.92
C TYR A 167 4.35 -3.16 15.58
N GLN A 168 4.42 -2.95 16.91
CA GLN A 168 3.35 -2.23 17.58
C GLN A 168 3.26 -0.76 17.15
N PRO A 169 4.37 0.01 17.12
CA PRO A 169 4.31 1.37 16.63
C PRO A 169 3.81 1.48 15.17
N ALA A 170 4.10 0.49 14.32
CA ALA A 170 3.56 0.43 12.97
C ALA A 170 2.04 0.23 12.97
N LEU A 171 1.51 -0.70 13.78
CA LEU A 171 0.08 -0.92 13.96
C LEU A 171 -0.62 0.33 14.49
N GLU A 172 -0.11 0.92 15.58
CA GLU A 172 -0.66 2.14 16.16
C GLU A 172 -0.67 3.31 15.16
N ARG A 173 0.41 3.49 14.39
CA ARG A 173 0.48 4.52 13.37
C ARG A 173 -0.53 4.26 12.24
N LEU A 174 -0.64 3.02 11.75
CA LEU A 174 -1.56 2.66 10.66
C LEU A 174 -3.02 2.83 11.10
N LEU A 175 -3.37 2.48 12.33
CA LEU A 175 -4.70 2.70 12.91
C LEU A 175 -5.08 4.19 13.04
N ARG A 176 -4.12 5.12 12.92
CA ARG A 176 -4.37 6.56 12.91
C ARG A 176 -4.60 7.16 11.52
N TYR A 177 -4.36 6.39 10.44
CA TYR A 177 -4.76 6.85 9.11
C TYR A 177 -6.28 6.99 9.04
N ASP A 178 -6.76 7.91 8.21
CA ASP A 178 -8.21 8.08 8.03
C ASP A 178 -8.79 7.00 7.13
N ILE A 179 -7.99 6.58 6.13
CA ILE A 179 -8.38 5.61 5.11
C ILE A 179 -7.19 4.69 4.82
N ILE A 180 -7.41 3.38 4.93
CA ILE A 180 -6.50 2.34 4.42
C ILE A 180 -7.15 1.68 3.20
N VAL A 181 -6.58 1.90 2.03
CA VAL A 181 -7.05 1.30 0.77
C VAL A 181 -6.42 -0.07 0.58
N ILE A 182 -7.26 -1.10 0.43
CA ILE A 182 -6.83 -2.50 0.21
C ILE A 182 -6.77 -2.75 -1.30
N SER A 183 -5.56 -2.99 -1.81
CA SER A 183 -5.29 -3.13 -3.25
C SER A 183 -6.12 -4.22 -3.92
N GLU A 184 -6.30 -5.35 -3.24
CA GLU A 184 -7.03 -6.52 -3.70
C GLU A 184 -8.51 -6.19 -3.92
N LYS A 185 -9.07 -5.31 -3.09
CA LYS A 185 -10.46 -4.86 -3.18
C LYS A 185 -10.68 -3.80 -4.26
N LEU A 186 -9.65 -3.26 -4.89
CA LEU A 186 -9.80 -2.37 -6.05
C LEU A 186 -10.29 -3.09 -7.32
N LYS A 187 -10.55 -4.41 -7.25
CA LYS A 187 -11.26 -5.17 -8.28
C LYS A 187 -12.74 -5.39 -7.94
N ASP A 188 -13.14 -5.11 -6.71
CA ASP A 188 -14.51 -5.27 -6.23
C ASP A 188 -15.31 -3.98 -6.54
N PRO A 189 -16.34 -4.06 -7.40
CA PRO A 189 -17.18 -2.90 -7.72
C PRO A 189 -17.83 -2.27 -6.50
N PHE A 190 -18.23 -3.05 -5.48
CA PHE A 190 -18.83 -2.52 -4.26
C PHE A 190 -17.83 -1.63 -3.50
N TYR A 191 -16.60 -2.11 -3.35
CA TYR A 191 -15.53 -1.37 -2.67
C TYR A 191 -15.15 -0.09 -3.44
N ILE A 192 -15.06 -0.17 -4.77
CA ILE A 192 -14.80 1.01 -5.62
C ILE A 192 -15.93 2.04 -5.49
N ASN A 193 -17.19 1.60 -5.53
CA ASN A 193 -18.33 2.49 -5.37
C ASN A 193 -18.36 3.14 -4.00
N GLY A 194 -18.10 2.37 -2.93
CA GLY A 194 -17.99 2.92 -1.57
C GLY A 194 -16.89 3.98 -1.44
N LEU A 195 -15.72 3.77 -2.04
CA LEU A 195 -14.68 4.80 -2.11
C LEU A 195 -15.13 6.04 -2.90
N ASN A 196 -15.79 5.87 -4.06
CA ASN A 196 -16.28 7.01 -4.83
C ASN A 196 -17.35 7.81 -4.06
N GLU A 197 -18.28 7.13 -3.40
CA GLU A 197 -19.33 7.73 -2.57
C GLU A 197 -18.77 8.46 -1.36
N LEU A 198 -17.75 7.89 -0.70
CA LEU A 198 -17.03 8.53 0.39
C LEU A 198 -16.44 9.89 -0.04
N PHE A 199 -16.01 9.98 -1.30
CA PHE A 199 -15.55 11.22 -1.92
C PHE A 199 -16.64 11.94 -2.74
N GLY A 200 -17.92 11.70 -2.47
CA GLY A 200 -19.07 12.41 -3.05
C GLY A 200 -19.22 12.29 -4.56
N ASN A 201 -18.77 11.17 -5.17
CA ASN A 201 -18.86 10.90 -6.60
C ASN A 201 -18.32 12.06 -7.46
N LEU A 202 -17.23 12.67 -7.00
CA LEU A 202 -16.72 13.91 -7.56
C LEU A 202 -16.07 13.76 -8.95
N ASP A 203 -15.79 12.54 -9.42
CA ASP A 203 -15.21 12.30 -10.75
C ASP A 203 -16.05 11.29 -11.55
N ASN A 204 -16.27 11.59 -12.84
CA ASN A 204 -16.85 10.65 -13.80
C ASN A 204 -15.82 9.59 -14.23
N ARG A 205 -14.53 9.83 -13.99
CA ARG A 205 -13.49 8.80 -14.13
C ARG A 205 -13.48 7.96 -12.87
N THR A 206 -13.96 6.74 -13.01
CA THR A 206 -13.84 5.76 -11.95
C THR A 206 -12.36 5.42 -11.70
N LEU A 207 -12.06 4.98 -10.47
CA LEU A 207 -10.82 4.24 -10.11
C LEU A 207 -10.43 3.13 -11.10
N SER A 208 -11.31 2.78 -12.05
CA SER A 208 -11.07 1.85 -13.16
C SER A 208 -10.12 2.39 -14.24
N SER A 209 -9.88 3.71 -14.34
CA SER A 209 -8.98 4.29 -15.35
C SER A 209 -7.50 4.08 -14.95
N VAL A 210 -7.01 2.86 -15.20
CA VAL A 210 -5.63 2.46 -14.85
C VAL A 210 -4.63 3.25 -15.70
N LEU A 211 -3.92 4.17 -15.06
CA LEU A 211 -2.69 4.69 -15.63
C LEU A 211 -1.58 3.66 -15.41
N HIS A 212 -1.00 3.23 -16.53
CA HIS A 212 0.06 2.24 -16.53
C HIS A 212 1.39 2.91 -16.21
N ALA A 213 2.14 2.34 -15.26
CA ALA A 213 3.54 2.69 -15.09
C ALA A 213 4.34 2.33 -16.37
N THR A 214 5.49 2.96 -16.56
CA THR A 214 6.45 2.62 -17.63
C THR A 214 6.67 1.11 -17.67
N CYS A 215 6.78 0.48 -18.85
CA CYS A 215 6.87 -0.98 -19.06
C CYS A 215 5.75 -1.87 -18.46
N SER A 216 4.70 -1.32 -17.84
CA SER A 216 3.67 -2.14 -17.20
C SER A 216 2.90 -3.01 -18.20
N LYS A 217 2.66 -2.51 -19.41
CA LYS A 217 1.95 -3.25 -20.46
C LYS A 217 2.81 -4.38 -21.00
N GLU A 218 4.06 -4.07 -21.32
CA GLU A 218 5.08 -4.99 -21.82
C GLU A 218 5.35 -6.08 -20.80
N ALA A 219 5.59 -5.73 -19.53
CA ALA A 219 5.78 -6.68 -18.45
C ALA A 219 4.54 -7.58 -18.28
N GLN A 220 3.32 -7.03 -18.31
CA GLN A 220 2.11 -7.86 -18.22
C GLN A 220 1.94 -8.81 -19.41
N GLU A 221 2.24 -8.36 -20.62
CA GLU A 221 2.20 -9.19 -21.81
C GLU A 221 3.20 -10.35 -21.73
N TRP A 222 4.46 -10.06 -21.38
CA TRP A 222 5.50 -11.07 -21.26
C TRP A 222 5.29 -12.00 -20.08
N ASN A 223 4.71 -11.53 -18.97
CA ASN A 223 4.26 -12.39 -17.88
C ASN A 223 3.18 -13.39 -18.29
N ARG A 224 2.39 -13.13 -19.37
CA ARG A 224 1.44 -14.11 -19.91
C ARG A 224 2.12 -15.11 -20.83
N LYS A 225 3.06 -14.66 -21.67
CA LYS A 225 3.77 -15.51 -22.65
C LYS A 225 4.81 -16.43 -21.99
N VAL A 226 5.53 -15.87 -21.02
CA VAL A 226 6.56 -16.54 -20.23
C VAL A 226 6.15 -16.33 -18.77
N PRO A 227 5.25 -17.13 -18.18
CA PRO A 227 4.88 -16.98 -16.78
C PRO A 227 6.09 -17.16 -15.85
N PRO A 228 6.14 -16.43 -14.71
CA PRO A 228 7.19 -16.62 -13.74
C PRO A 228 7.11 -18.03 -13.12
N ASN A 229 8.24 -18.72 -13.05
CA ASN A 229 8.37 -19.97 -12.31
C ASN A 229 8.78 -19.63 -10.87
N ILE A 230 7.82 -19.65 -9.94
CA ILE A 230 8.05 -19.34 -8.53
C ILE A 230 7.97 -20.64 -7.74
N SER A 231 9.06 -21.04 -7.09
CA SER A 231 9.06 -22.27 -6.31
C SER A 231 8.25 -22.12 -5.01
N GLN A 232 7.68 -23.23 -4.52
CA GLN A 232 7.02 -23.24 -3.22
C GLN A 232 8.00 -22.89 -2.08
N THR A 233 9.27 -23.27 -2.23
CA THR A 233 10.33 -22.91 -1.27
C THR A 233 10.50 -21.40 -1.18
N ALA A 234 10.55 -20.68 -2.30
CA ALA A 234 10.62 -19.22 -2.32
C ALA A 234 9.38 -18.58 -1.70
N LEU A 235 8.19 -19.10 -1.99
CA LEU A 235 6.94 -18.61 -1.38
C LEU A 235 6.96 -18.77 0.14
N ASN A 236 7.31 -19.96 0.64
CA ASN A 236 7.40 -20.22 2.07
C ASN A 236 8.43 -19.28 2.72
N GLN A 237 9.57 -19.07 2.07
CA GLN A 237 10.60 -18.16 2.56
C GLN A 237 10.09 -16.71 2.64
N LEU A 238 9.33 -16.25 1.64
CA LEU A 238 8.69 -14.92 1.67
C LEU A 238 7.68 -14.79 2.81
N HIS A 239 6.90 -15.83 3.10
CA HIS A 239 5.98 -15.83 4.23
C HIS A 239 6.72 -15.70 5.56
N GLU A 240 7.79 -16.46 5.76
CA GLU A 240 8.61 -16.39 6.97
C GLU A 240 9.30 -15.02 7.14
N TRP A 241 9.82 -14.46 6.06
CA TRP A 241 10.44 -13.13 6.05
C TRP A 241 9.44 -11.97 6.19
N ASN A 242 8.13 -12.21 6.04
CA ASN A 242 7.12 -11.15 6.11
C ASN A 242 6.03 -11.46 7.13
N LYS A 243 6.34 -12.25 8.16
CA LYS A 243 5.35 -12.69 9.14
C LYS A 243 4.73 -11.52 9.91
N TYR A 244 5.49 -10.48 10.22
CA TYR A 244 4.98 -9.31 10.96
C TYR A 244 4.10 -8.44 10.07
N ASP A 245 4.50 -8.21 8.83
CA ASP A 245 3.72 -7.52 7.82
C ASP A 245 2.44 -8.29 7.46
N LEU A 246 2.50 -9.63 7.44
CA LEU A 246 1.33 -10.49 7.19
C LEU A 246 0.35 -10.40 8.35
N ASP A 247 0.83 -10.45 9.58
CA ASP A 247 0.02 -10.29 10.78
C ASP A 247 -0.58 -8.87 10.86
N LEU A 248 0.22 -7.84 10.57
CA LEU A 248 -0.22 -6.45 10.50
C LEU A 248 -1.29 -6.25 9.42
N TYR A 249 -1.06 -6.78 8.22
CA TYR A 249 -2.03 -6.77 7.12
C TYR A 249 -3.33 -7.48 7.52
N THR A 250 -3.24 -8.66 8.12
CA THR A 250 -4.40 -9.45 8.56
C THR A 250 -5.20 -8.71 9.63
N THR A 251 -4.50 -8.13 10.62
CA THR A 251 -5.09 -7.33 11.69
C THR A 251 -5.84 -6.12 11.14
N LEU A 252 -5.23 -5.40 10.20
CA LEU A 252 -5.83 -4.21 9.60
C LEU A 252 -6.99 -4.53 8.65
N THR A 253 -6.99 -5.69 7.99
CA THR A 253 -7.94 -5.99 6.90
C THR A 253 -9.03 -7.00 7.26
N THR A 254 -8.93 -7.68 8.40
CA THR A 254 -10.00 -8.52 8.95
C THR A 254 -11.11 -7.65 9.50
N CYS A 255 -12.19 -7.51 8.73
CA CYS A 255 -13.37 -6.77 9.14
C CYS A 255 -14.43 -7.68 9.77
N GLY A 256 -15.40 -7.08 10.46
CA GLY A 256 -16.53 -7.80 11.04
C GLY A 256 -17.42 -8.49 9.98
N PRO A 257 -18.54 -9.11 10.40
CA PRO A 257 -19.43 -9.87 9.51
C PRO A 257 -19.99 -9.05 8.34
N ASP A 258 -20.14 -7.74 8.53
CA ASP A 258 -20.63 -6.81 7.50
C ASP A 258 -19.54 -6.39 6.49
N GLY A 259 -18.30 -6.85 6.68
CA GLY A 259 -17.18 -6.51 5.81
C GLY A 259 -16.73 -5.06 5.95
N VAL A 260 -16.42 -4.42 4.82
CA VAL A 260 -16.00 -3.00 4.80
C VAL A 260 -17.25 -2.13 4.72
N ILE A 261 -17.38 -1.18 5.63
CA ILE A 261 -18.51 -0.24 5.68
C ILE A 261 -17.99 1.16 5.33
N PHE A 262 -18.55 1.74 4.28
CA PHE A 262 -18.27 3.12 3.90
C PHE A 262 -19.35 4.05 4.49
N PRO A 263 -18.99 5.01 5.35
CA PRO A 263 -19.94 5.98 5.85
C PRO A 263 -20.37 6.94 4.74
N THR A 264 -21.63 7.36 4.76
CA THR A 264 -22.10 8.45 3.90
C THR A 264 -21.46 9.76 4.35
N VAL A 265 -20.74 10.42 3.44
CA VAL A 265 -20.08 11.70 3.72
C VAL A 265 -20.62 12.76 2.78
N ASN A 266 -21.15 13.85 3.35
CA ASN A 266 -21.45 15.04 2.56
C ASN A 266 -20.16 15.83 2.31
N ILE A 267 -19.44 15.51 1.23
CA ILE A 267 -18.14 16.14 0.95
C ILE A 267 -18.21 17.66 0.75
N THR A 268 -19.38 18.20 0.37
CA THR A 268 -19.56 19.64 0.14
C THR A 268 -19.37 20.48 1.40
N GLN A 269 -19.54 19.90 2.59
CA GLN A 269 -19.31 20.59 3.86
C GLN A 269 -17.83 20.93 4.10
N TYR A 270 -16.91 20.33 3.34
CA TYR A 270 -15.47 20.54 3.48
C TYR A 270 -14.88 21.46 2.42
N LYS A 271 -15.71 22.02 1.53
CA LYS A 271 -15.25 23.01 0.56
C LYS A 271 -15.01 24.33 1.29
N ILE A 272 -13.82 24.90 1.14
CA ILE A 272 -13.53 26.25 1.61
C ILE A 272 -14.33 27.18 0.68
N ILE A 273 -15.24 27.98 1.26
CA ILE A 273 -16.00 29.02 0.56
C ILE A 273 -15.13 30.25 0.38
#